data_AF-A0A3A1R7G6-F1
#
_entry.id   AF-A0A3A1R7G6-F1
#
_cell.length_a   1.000
_cell.length_b   1.000
_cell.length_c   1.000
_cell.angle_alpha   90.00
_cell.angle_beta   90.00
_cell.angle_gamma   90.00
#
_symmetry.space_group_name_H-M   'P 1'
#
loop_
_entity.id
_entity.type
_entity.pdbx_description
1 polymer ?
#
loop_
_entity_poly.entity_id
_entity_poly.type
_entity_poly.pdbx_seq_one_letter_code
_entity_poly.pdbx_strand_id
1 'polypeptide(L)'
;MNGEKVSQLFKEIDQKEYTSIEFETVWRKSNRRGWINRYSHSLKHNLAILCTLLILAPVIGSLIVNSPGSEMDSDEADFHNKQDVIHGQTKRIEGKAVINGKASLPEGSIIQIKLMKRDNEKVIEEKEVTVGKVGTFSESFLVPEGKADYVVMLELYPHLQPKSIQEVIGGKGENLYSSSQVNGVYHYFMDQELYTGIRLYGEADREYLNQDKTMFGSLKSALP
;
A
#
# COMPACT_ATOMS: atom_id res chain seq x y z
N MET A 1 16.03 -31.28 -70.91
CA MET A 1 17.01 -30.20 -70.61
C MET A 1 18.35 -30.86 -70.37
N ASN A 2 19.34 -30.61 -71.24
CA ASN A 2 20.67 -31.24 -71.17
C ASN A 2 21.44 -30.73 -69.94
N GLY A 3 21.96 -31.64 -69.12
CA GLY A 3 22.66 -31.32 -67.86
C GLY A 3 23.91 -30.44 -68.02
N GLU A 4 24.50 -30.41 -69.22
CA GLU A 4 25.63 -29.52 -69.54
C GLU A 4 25.27 -28.03 -69.47
N LYS A 5 24.06 -27.65 -69.89
CA LYS A 5 23.59 -26.26 -69.83
C LYS A 5 23.39 -25.77 -68.39
N VAL A 6 23.02 -26.68 -67.49
CA VAL A 6 22.79 -26.36 -66.07
C VAL A 6 24.12 -26.20 -65.33
N SER A 7 25.09 -27.06 -65.61
CA SER A 7 26.45 -26.94 -65.04
C SER A 7 27.15 -25.65 -65.51
N GLN A 8 26.96 -25.24 -66.77
CA GLN A 8 27.49 -23.97 -67.27
C GLN A 8 26.87 -22.75 -66.57
N LEU A 9 25.54 -22.75 -66.39
CA LEU A 9 24.84 -21.68 -65.66
C LEU A 9 25.34 -21.54 -64.21
N PHE A 10 25.57 -22.65 -63.51
CA PHE A 10 26.10 -22.60 -62.14
C PHE A 10 27.54 -22.10 -62.08
N LYS A 11 28.41 -22.51 -63.02
CA LYS A 11 29.78 -21.98 -63.11
C LYS A 11 29.81 -20.48 -63.39
N GLU A 12 28.90 -19.99 -64.23
CA GLU A 12 28.81 -18.57 -64.58
C GLU A 12 28.35 -17.71 -63.40
N ILE A 13 27.40 -18.21 -62.61
CA ILE A 13 26.91 -17.51 -61.41
C ILE A 13 27.97 -17.56 -60.30
N ASP A 14 28.60 -18.71 -60.06
CA ASP A 14 29.65 -18.87 -59.05
C ASP A 14 30.87 -17.96 -59.32
N GLN A 15 31.25 -17.79 -60.58
CA GLN A 15 32.32 -16.85 -60.97
C GLN A 15 31.93 -15.38 -60.76
N LYS A 16 30.65 -15.04 -60.96
CA LYS A 16 30.18 -13.65 -60.90
C LYS A 16 29.95 -13.16 -59.47
N GLU A 17 29.57 -14.07 -58.57
CA GLU A 17 29.24 -13.75 -57.18
C GLU A 17 30.36 -14.10 -56.17
N TYR A 18 31.49 -14.66 -56.63
CA TYR A 18 32.60 -15.12 -55.77
C TYR A 18 32.16 -16.08 -54.65
N THR A 19 31.13 -16.89 -54.90
CA THR A 19 30.59 -17.87 -53.94
C THR A 19 30.35 -19.20 -54.61
N SER A 20 30.65 -20.32 -53.95
CA SER A 20 30.30 -21.66 -54.47
C SER A 20 28.90 -22.07 -54.00
N ILE A 21 27.89 -21.95 -54.86
CA ILE A 21 26.49 -22.29 -54.54
C ILE A 21 26.33 -23.79 -54.22
N GLU A 22 27.23 -24.65 -54.72
CA GLU A 22 27.28 -26.07 -54.36
C GLU A 22 27.60 -26.30 -52.86
N PHE A 23 28.37 -25.42 -52.22
CA PHE A 23 28.70 -25.58 -50.80
C PHE A 23 27.50 -25.25 -49.89
N GLU A 24 26.72 -24.21 -50.20
CA GLU A 24 25.53 -23.86 -49.42
C GLU A 24 24.45 -24.95 -49.48
N THR A 25 24.24 -25.54 -50.66
CA THR A 25 23.21 -26.58 -50.84
C THR A 25 23.58 -27.91 -50.18
N VAL A 26 24.86 -28.30 -50.22
CA VAL A 26 25.35 -29.50 -49.52
C VAL A 26 25.39 -29.28 -48.00
N TRP A 27 25.82 -28.10 -47.53
CA TRP A 27 25.92 -27.79 -46.10
C TRP A 27 24.55 -27.70 -45.42
N ARG A 28 23.54 -27.10 -46.07
CA ARG A 28 22.15 -27.06 -45.57
C ARG A 28 21.52 -28.45 -45.44
N LYS A 29 21.89 -29.41 -46.29
CA LYS A 29 21.32 -30.77 -46.25
C LYS A 29 21.94 -31.64 -45.16
N SER A 30 23.26 -31.52 -44.95
CA SER A 30 24.01 -32.26 -43.93
C SER A 30 23.62 -31.87 -42.49
N ASN A 31 23.49 -30.56 -42.21
CA ASN A 31 23.22 -30.07 -40.86
C ASN A 31 21.74 -29.98 -40.46
N ARG A 32 20.81 -30.32 -41.36
CA ARG A 32 19.35 -30.25 -41.10
C ARG A 32 18.93 -31.11 -39.90
N ARG A 33 19.48 -32.32 -39.76
CA ARG A 33 19.15 -33.22 -38.63
C ARG A 33 19.64 -32.66 -37.28
N GLY A 34 20.83 -32.05 -37.25
CA GLY A 34 21.38 -31.42 -36.05
C GLY A 34 20.55 -30.21 -35.61
N TRP A 35 20.11 -29.39 -36.56
CA TRP A 35 19.27 -28.22 -36.29
C TRP A 35 17.87 -28.59 -35.79
N ILE A 36 17.24 -29.60 -36.42
CA ILE A 36 15.94 -30.13 -35.97
C ILE A 36 16.05 -30.71 -34.55
N ASN A 37 17.12 -31.44 -34.24
CA ASN A 37 17.32 -31.96 -32.89
C ASN A 37 17.51 -30.86 -31.85
N ARG A 38 18.29 -29.81 -32.14
CA ARG A 38 18.47 -28.66 -31.24
C ARG A 38 17.18 -27.88 -31.04
N TYR A 39 16.42 -27.67 -32.11
CA TYR A 39 15.11 -27.02 -32.07
C TYR A 39 14.10 -27.85 -31.26
N SER A 40 14.02 -29.17 -31.49
CA SER A 40 13.18 -30.06 -30.69
C SER A 40 13.58 -30.06 -29.21
N HIS A 41 14.88 -29.99 -28.92
CA HIS A 41 15.37 -29.92 -27.55
C HIS A 41 14.98 -28.61 -26.87
N SER A 42 15.13 -27.45 -27.53
CA SER A 42 14.68 -26.17 -26.95
C SER A 42 13.16 -26.09 -26.81
N LEU A 43 12.40 -26.65 -27.77
CA LEU A 43 10.95 -26.70 -27.73
C LEU A 43 10.45 -27.53 -26.54
N LYS A 44 11.13 -28.64 -26.21
CA LYS A 44 10.82 -29.45 -25.00
C LYS A 44 11.02 -28.66 -23.72
N HIS A 45 12.09 -27.89 -23.61
CA HIS A 45 12.38 -27.09 -22.40
C HIS A 45 11.38 -25.94 -22.26
N ASN A 46 11.07 -25.23 -23.35
CA ASN A 46 10.10 -24.14 -23.36
C ASN A 46 8.67 -24.65 -23.08
N LEU A 47 8.30 -25.81 -23.61
CA LEU A 47 7.02 -26.46 -23.32
C LEU A 47 6.94 -26.87 -21.85
N ALA A 48 8.02 -27.41 -21.28
CA ALA A 48 8.08 -27.76 -19.86
C ALA A 48 7.88 -26.54 -18.96
N ILE A 49 8.53 -25.40 -19.28
CA ILE A 49 8.35 -24.12 -18.55
C ILE A 49 6.91 -23.61 -18.68
N LEU A 50 6.30 -23.71 -19.86
CA LEU A 50 4.90 -23.29 -20.05
C LEU A 50 3.95 -24.17 -19.23
N CYS A 51 4.18 -25.48 -19.20
CA CYS A 51 3.39 -26.42 -18.41
C CYS A 51 3.56 -26.18 -16.91
N THR A 52 4.77 -25.89 -16.41
CA THR A 52 4.95 -25.56 -14.99
C THR A 52 4.25 -24.26 -14.62
N LEU A 53 4.28 -23.23 -15.48
CA LEU A 53 3.54 -21.99 -15.26
C LEU A 53 2.02 -22.20 -15.25
N LEU A 54 1.49 -23.03 -16.14
CA LEU A 54 0.06 -23.36 -16.19
C LEU A 54 -0.42 -24.16 -14.97
N ILE A 55 0.44 -24.95 -14.35
CA ILE A 55 0.12 -25.69 -13.12
C ILE A 55 0.29 -24.81 -11.88
N LEU A 56 1.29 -23.91 -11.85
CA LEU A 56 1.52 -23.00 -10.73
C LEU A 56 0.51 -21.85 -10.68
N ALA A 57 0.02 -21.34 -11.82
CA ALA A 57 -0.90 -20.21 -11.85
C ALA A 57 -2.23 -20.46 -11.08
N PRO A 58 -2.89 -21.63 -11.21
CA PRO A 58 -4.06 -21.97 -10.39
C PRO A 58 -3.73 -22.14 -8.90
N VAL A 59 -2.54 -22.61 -8.54
CA VAL A 59 -2.10 -22.79 -7.14
C VAL A 59 -1.77 -21.46 -6.48
N ILE A 60 -1.11 -20.56 -7.21
CA ILE A 60 -0.88 -19.18 -6.75
C ILE A 60 -2.22 -18.43 -6.69
N GLY A 61 -3.08 -18.62 -7.69
CA GLY A 61 -4.44 -18.07 -7.70
C GLY A 61 -5.28 -18.58 -6.53
N SER A 62 -5.21 -19.87 -6.19
CA SER A 62 -5.92 -20.41 -5.03
C SER A 62 -5.29 -20.00 -3.71
N LEU A 63 -3.98 -19.74 -3.63
CA LEU A 63 -3.34 -19.13 -2.46
C LEU A 63 -3.75 -17.66 -2.28
N ILE A 64 -4.02 -16.93 -3.36
CA ILE A 64 -4.54 -15.55 -3.30
C ILE A 64 -6.03 -15.56 -2.92
N VAL A 65 -6.82 -16.47 -3.50
CA VAL A 65 -8.27 -16.55 -3.28
C VAL A 65 -8.62 -17.24 -1.95
N ASN A 66 -7.82 -18.20 -1.49
CA ASN A 66 -7.96 -18.87 -0.20
C ASN A 66 -6.93 -18.39 0.83
N SER A 67 -6.27 -17.24 0.61
CA SER A 67 -5.56 -16.59 1.70
C SER A 67 -6.60 -16.20 2.77
N PRO A 68 -6.42 -16.61 4.03
CA PRO A 68 -7.17 -16.02 5.13
C PRO A 68 -6.64 -14.59 5.29
N GLY A 69 -7.23 -13.68 4.52
CA GLY A 69 -6.81 -12.28 4.41
C GLY A 69 -7.84 -11.41 3.71
N SER A 70 -9.08 -11.89 3.61
CA SER A 70 -10.26 -11.06 3.35
C SER A 70 -11.23 -11.24 4.50
N GLU A 71 -10.79 -10.82 5.69
CA GLU A 71 -11.73 -10.46 6.74
C GLU A 71 -12.47 -9.22 6.24
N MET A 72 -13.62 -9.46 5.58
CA MET A 72 -14.80 -8.64 5.81
C MET A 72 -15.34 -8.99 7.20
N ASP A 73 -14.50 -8.85 8.22
CA ASP A 73 -15.01 -8.66 9.57
C ASP A 73 -15.55 -7.24 9.57
N SER A 74 -16.80 -7.07 9.99
CA SER A 74 -17.37 -5.76 10.23
C SER A 74 -16.37 -4.93 11.05
N ASP A 75 -15.90 -3.78 10.56
CA ASP A 75 -14.88 -2.96 11.24
C ASP A 75 -15.31 -2.49 12.65
N GLU A 76 -16.59 -2.62 13.00
CA GLU A 76 -17.12 -2.47 14.36
C GLU A 76 -16.65 -3.59 15.30
N ALA A 77 -16.42 -4.79 14.76
CA ALA A 77 -15.84 -5.91 15.48
C ALA A 77 -14.36 -5.65 15.84
N ASP A 78 -13.62 -4.83 15.09
CA ASP A 78 -12.22 -4.47 15.41
C ASP A 78 -12.08 -3.60 16.67
N PHE A 79 -13.07 -2.74 16.93
CA PHE A 79 -13.16 -2.03 18.21
C PHE A 79 -13.27 -3.02 19.38
N HIS A 80 -14.04 -4.11 19.20
CA HIS A 80 -14.20 -5.17 20.18
C HIS A 80 -13.04 -6.20 20.17
N ASN A 81 -12.34 -6.35 19.03
CA ASN A 81 -11.25 -7.30 18.79
C ASN A 81 -9.85 -6.73 19.04
N LYS A 82 -9.75 -5.50 19.57
CA LYS A 82 -8.52 -4.96 20.19
C LYS A 82 -7.38 -4.79 19.17
N GLN A 83 -7.67 -4.03 18.11
CA GLN A 83 -6.69 -3.43 17.18
C GLN A 83 -6.92 -1.91 17.05
N ASP A 84 -6.03 -1.23 16.32
CA ASP A 84 -5.84 0.22 16.26
C ASP A 84 -7.13 1.08 16.32
N VAL A 85 -7.21 2.02 17.28
CA VAL A 85 -8.38 2.90 17.49
C VAL A 85 -8.42 4.02 16.46
N ILE A 86 -7.28 4.63 16.19
CA ILE A 86 -7.14 5.71 15.22
C ILE A 86 -5.80 5.52 14.51
N HIS A 87 -5.88 5.41 13.20
CA HIS A 87 -4.78 5.38 12.27
C HIS A 87 -4.90 6.58 11.32
N GLY A 88 -3.81 7.28 11.07
CA GLY A 88 -3.83 8.37 10.11
C GLY A 88 -2.53 8.53 9.37
N GLN A 89 -2.61 8.97 8.13
CA GLN A 89 -1.48 9.25 7.26
C GLN A 89 -1.51 10.71 6.87
N THR A 90 -0.40 11.40 7.07
CA THR A 90 -0.24 12.80 6.65
C THR A 90 0.64 12.88 5.41
N LYS A 91 0.22 13.70 4.45
CA LYS A 91 0.97 13.98 3.22
C LYS A 91 0.87 15.44 2.84
N ARG A 92 1.96 16.01 2.32
CA ARG A 92 1.95 17.37 1.77
C ARG A 92 1.65 17.32 0.27
N ILE A 93 0.62 18.04 -0.17
CA ILE A 93 0.19 18.13 -1.58
C ILE A 93 -0.08 19.60 -1.87
N GLU A 94 0.66 20.21 -2.82
CA GLU A 94 0.42 21.58 -3.31
C GLU A 94 0.30 22.63 -2.19
N GLY A 95 1.19 22.57 -1.18
CA GLY A 95 1.16 23.50 -0.05
C GLY A 95 0.11 23.19 1.03
N LYS A 96 -0.68 22.12 0.86
CA LYS A 96 -1.62 21.63 1.88
C LYS A 96 -1.08 20.41 2.60
N ALA A 97 -1.34 20.31 3.90
CA ALA A 97 -1.21 19.07 4.66
C ALA A 97 -2.55 18.33 4.57
N VAL A 98 -2.55 17.19 3.91
CA VAL A 98 -3.71 16.30 3.77
C VAL A 98 -3.56 15.14 4.73
N ILE A 99 -4.63 14.84 5.45
CA ILE A 99 -4.68 13.76 6.42
C ILE A 99 -5.77 12.81 5.98
N ASN A 100 -5.41 11.54 5.83
CA ASN A 100 -6.36 10.46 5.57
C ASN A 100 -6.21 9.44 6.67
N GLY A 101 -7.30 9.09 7.32
CA GLY A 101 -7.27 8.15 8.42
C GLY A 101 -8.41 7.16 8.42
N LYS A 102 -8.20 6.13 9.22
CA LYS A 102 -9.17 5.11 9.59
C LYS A 102 -9.22 5.05 11.10
N ALA A 103 -10.40 4.93 11.65
CA ALA A 103 -10.62 4.77 13.07
C ALA A 103 -11.57 3.60 13.28
N SER A 104 -11.26 2.74 14.23
CA SER A 104 -12.16 1.67 14.70
C SER A 104 -13.20 2.27 15.65
N LEU A 105 -13.70 3.48 15.35
CA LEU A 105 -14.70 4.19 16.14
C LEU A 105 -16.04 4.12 15.41
N PRO A 106 -17.18 4.13 16.13
CA PRO A 106 -18.47 4.06 15.46
C PRO A 106 -18.72 5.27 14.56
N GLU A 107 -19.52 5.08 13.51
CA GLU A 107 -19.93 6.16 12.59
C GLU A 107 -20.51 7.34 13.38
N GLY A 108 -20.11 8.57 13.03
CA GLY A 108 -20.53 9.77 13.75
C GLY A 108 -19.61 10.19 14.89
N SER A 109 -18.55 9.43 15.19
CA SER A 109 -17.50 9.87 16.12
C SER A 109 -16.80 11.14 15.62
N ILE A 110 -16.44 12.03 16.52
CA ILE A 110 -15.85 13.33 16.21
C ILE A 110 -14.36 13.29 16.58
N ILE A 111 -13.50 13.58 15.61
CA ILE A 111 -12.05 13.72 15.81
C ILE A 111 -11.70 15.20 15.60
N GLN A 112 -11.02 15.80 16.57
CA GLN A 112 -10.42 17.12 16.41
C GLN A 112 -9.07 16.99 15.73
N ILE A 113 -8.83 17.83 14.72
CA ILE A 113 -7.61 17.86 13.95
C ILE A 113 -7.03 19.26 14.00
N LYS A 114 -5.79 19.38 14.48
CA LYS A 114 -5.09 20.65 14.69
C LYS A 114 -3.83 20.70 13.83
N LEU A 115 -3.63 21.79 13.10
CA LEU A 115 -2.34 22.15 12.54
C LEU A 115 -1.59 23.00 13.55
N MET A 116 -0.39 22.57 13.94
CA MET A 116 0.43 23.26 14.92
C MET A 116 1.82 23.56 14.37
N LYS A 117 2.41 24.64 14.87
CA LYS A 117 3.83 24.92 14.68
C LYS A 117 4.63 24.24 15.80
N ARG A 118 5.61 23.41 15.46
CA ARG A 118 6.35 22.55 16.41
C ARG A 118 7.22 23.33 17.39
N ASP A 119 7.77 24.47 16.97
CA ASP A 119 8.76 25.24 17.74
C ASP A 119 8.18 25.95 18.97
N ASN A 120 6.88 26.27 18.96
CA ASN A 120 6.22 27.01 20.04
C ASN A 120 4.85 26.44 20.42
N GLU A 121 4.53 25.23 19.95
CA GLU A 121 3.26 24.53 20.18
C GLU A 121 2.02 25.38 19.87
N LYS A 122 2.15 26.36 18.96
CA LYS A 122 1.05 27.25 18.60
C LYS A 122 0.10 26.54 17.63
N VAL A 123 -1.17 26.44 18.00
CA VAL A 123 -2.25 26.04 17.09
C VAL A 123 -2.44 27.13 16.03
N ILE A 124 -2.31 26.73 14.77
CA ILE A 124 -2.51 27.58 13.59
C ILE A 124 -3.96 27.52 13.13
N GLU A 125 -4.49 26.30 13.04
CA GLU A 125 -5.85 26.02 12.59
C GLU A 125 -6.34 24.73 13.26
N GLU A 126 -7.64 24.66 13.52
CA GLU A 126 -8.32 23.54 14.17
C GLU A 126 -9.63 23.25 13.43
N LYS A 127 -9.91 21.97 13.22
CA LYS A 127 -11.12 21.48 12.57
C LYS A 127 -11.65 20.25 13.26
N GLU A 128 -12.96 20.04 13.16
CA GLU A 128 -13.62 18.80 13.57
C GLU A 128 -13.97 17.98 12.33
N VAL A 129 -13.60 16.70 12.35
CA VAL A 129 -13.98 15.74 11.32
C VAL A 129 -14.84 14.65 11.94
N THR A 130 -15.92 14.30 11.27
CA THR A 130 -16.76 13.17 11.65
C THR A 130 -16.27 11.91 10.96
N VAL A 131 -16.14 10.83 11.72
CA VAL A 131 -15.85 9.48 11.21
C VAL A 131 -17.04 9.00 10.39
N GLY A 132 -16.79 8.74 9.11
CA GLY A 132 -17.79 8.25 8.17
C GLY A 132 -18.02 6.75 8.29
N LYS A 133 -18.82 6.22 7.36
CA LYS A 133 -19.03 4.79 7.19
C LYS A 133 -17.69 4.08 7.01
N VAL A 134 -17.55 2.88 7.60
CA VAL A 134 -16.32 2.08 7.51
C VAL A 134 -15.12 2.75 8.23
N GLY A 135 -15.38 3.62 9.21
CA GLY A 135 -14.34 4.20 10.07
C GLY A 135 -13.44 5.24 9.40
N THR A 136 -13.77 5.73 8.20
CA THR A 136 -12.87 6.61 7.43
C THR A 136 -13.03 8.10 7.77
N PHE A 137 -11.94 8.86 7.74
CA PHE A 137 -11.96 10.32 7.85
C PHE A 137 -10.85 10.97 7.00
N SER A 138 -11.08 12.20 6.55
CA SER A 138 -10.10 12.98 5.78
C SER A 138 -10.27 14.46 6.02
N GLU A 139 -9.16 15.20 6.12
CA GLU A 139 -9.17 16.65 6.27
C GLU A 139 -7.89 17.26 5.67
N SER A 140 -7.92 18.55 5.33
CA SER A 140 -6.75 19.25 4.81
C SER A 140 -6.57 20.66 5.39
N PHE A 141 -5.32 21.09 5.53
CA PHE A 141 -4.94 22.40 6.03
C PHE A 141 -4.01 23.10 5.05
N LEU A 142 -4.15 24.41 4.90
CA LEU A 142 -3.14 25.21 4.21
C LEU A 142 -1.93 25.35 5.14
N VAL A 143 -0.76 24.91 4.70
CA VAL A 143 0.46 25.03 5.49
C VAL A 143 1.11 26.37 5.15
N PRO A 144 1.27 27.30 6.12
CA PRO A 144 1.86 28.60 5.83
C PRO A 144 3.29 28.46 5.30
N GLU A 145 3.65 29.33 4.36
CA GLU A 145 4.98 29.36 3.78
C GLU A 145 6.03 29.81 4.81
N GLY A 146 7.20 29.18 4.82
CA GLY A 146 8.30 29.50 5.70
C GLY A 146 9.11 28.29 6.16
N LYS A 147 10.29 28.53 6.73
CA LYS A 147 11.15 27.50 7.33
C LYS A 147 10.68 27.19 8.76
N ALA A 148 9.50 26.60 8.89
CA ALA A 148 8.93 26.23 10.18
C ALA A 148 8.40 24.81 10.10
N ASP A 149 8.76 24.00 11.09
CA ASP A 149 8.25 22.64 11.21
C ASP A 149 6.79 22.69 11.67
N TYR A 150 5.90 22.17 10.84
CA TYR A 150 4.50 22.00 11.19
C TYR A 150 4.18 20.54 11.52
N VAL A 151 3.25 20.34 12.44
CA VAL A 151 2.71 19.03 12.82
C VAL A 151 1.20 19.07 12.78
N VAL A 152 0.62 17.93 12.42
CA VAL A 152 -0.81 17.67 12.61
C VAL A 152 -0.96 16.91 13.91
N MET A 153 -1.94 17.33 14.70
CA MET A 153 -2.36 16.62 15.90
C MET A 153 -3.80 16.15 15.73
N LEU A 154 -4.05 14.87 16.01
CA LEU A 154 -5.39 14.29 16.09
C LEU A 154 -5.76 14.11 17.55
N GLU A 155 -6.97 14.52 17.93
CA GLU A 155 -7.47 14.37 19.29
C GLU A 155 -8.90 13.80 19.30
N LEU A 156 -9.10 12.80 20.16
CA LEU A 156 -10.41 12.27 20.51
C LEU A 156 -10.74 12.70 21.94
N TYR A 157 -11.81 13.49 22.07
CA TYR A 157 -12.33 13.94 23.35
C TYR A 157 -13.66 13.24 23.64
N PRO A 158 -13.78 12.46 24.73
CA PRO A 158 -15.03 11.79 25.07
C PRO A 158 -16.21 12.73 25.28
N HIS A 159 -15.98 13.87 25.93
CA HIS A 159 -17.04 14.83 26.25
C HIS A 159 -17.64 15.53 25.03
N LEU A 160 -16.93 15.54 23.89
CA LEU A 160 -17.44 16.11 22.63
C LEU A 160 -18.24 15.10 21.81
N GLN A 161 -18.25 13.82 22.20
CA GLN A 161 -18.91 12.79 21.41
C GLN A 161 -20.43 12.80 21.58
N PRO A 162 -21.20 12.36 20.56
CA PRO A 162 -22.62 12.06 20.72
C PRO A 162 -22.87 10.99 21.80
N LYS A 163 -24.06 11.00 22.41
CA LYS A 163 -24.43 10.05 23.48
C LYS A 163 -24.20 8.59 23.10
N SER A 164 -24.58 8.20 21.88
CA SER A 164 -24.39 6.84 21.37
C SER A 164 -22.92 6.40 21.33
N ILE A 165 -22.00 7.35 21.11
CA ILE A 165 -20.56 7.09 21.11
C ILE A 165 -20.01 7.11 22.54
N GLN A 166 -20.50 8.02 23.40
CA GLN A 166 -20.13 8.04 24.82
C GLN A 166 -20.50 6.74 25.55
N GLU A 167 -21.60 6.09 25.17
CA GLU A 167 -21.97 4.76 25.68
C GLU A 167 -20.90 3.69 25.37
N VAL A 168 -20.17 3.86 24.27
CA VAL A 168 -19.12 2.95 23.82
C VAL A 168 -17.77 3.27 24.48
N ILE A 169 -17.31 4.51 24.36
CA ILE A 169 -15.96 4.91 24.85
C ILE A 169 -15.94 5.36 26.32
N GLY A 170 -17.12 5.51 26.93
CA GLY A 170 -17.29 6.08 28.26
C GLY A 170 -17.47 7.61 28.23
N GLY A 171 -18.31 8.14 29.11
CA GLY A 171 -18.59 9.58 29.15
C GLY A 171 -17.35 10.44 29.47
N LYS A 172 -16.37 9.84 30.16
CA LYS A 172 -15.06 10.42 30.49
C LYS A 172 -13.90 9.69 29.79
N GLY A 173 -14.19 8.77 28.89
CA GLY A 173 -13.18 7.94 28.23
C GLY A 173 -12.70 6.77 29.08
N GLU A 174 -13.46 6.36 30.09
CA GLU A 174 -13.13 5.25 30.99
C GLU A 174 -12.92 3.92 30.24
N ASN A 175 -13.54 3.75 29.07
CA ASN A 175 -13.38 2.55 28.25
C ASN A 175 -12.23 2.66 27.23
N LEU A 176 -11.54 3.80 27.15
CA LEU A 176 -10.36 4.00 26.30
C LEU A 176 -9.08 3.37 26.91
N TYR A 177 -9.21 2.18 27.51
CA TYR A 177 -8.32 1.66 28.56
C TYR A 177 -6.80 1.80 28.32
N SER A 178 -6.15 2.20 29.40
CA SER A 178 -4.72 2.48 29.57
C SER A 178 -3.95 1.21 29.95
N SER A 179 -3.24 0.63 28.99
CA SER A 179 -2.00 -0.07 29.31
C SER A 179 -0.85 0.89 29.07
N SER A 180 0.19 0.85 29.89
CA SER A 180 1.42 1.63 29.77
C SER A 180 2.23 1.33 28.48
N GLN A 181 1.61 0.65 27.51
CA GLN A 181 2.12 0.31 26.18
C GLN A 181 1.23 0.87 25.04
N VAL A 182 0.17 1.64 25.35
CA VAL A 182 -0.72 2.27 24.36
C VAL A 182 -0.15 3.63 23.95
N ASN A 183 0.24 3.76 22.68
CA ASN A 183 0.64 5.06 22.14
C ASN A 183 -0.60 5.94 21.94
N GLY A 184 -0.53 7.18 22.43
CA GLY A 184 -1.52 8.22 22.17
C GLY A 184 -2.64 8.36 23.21
N VAL A 185 -2.76 7.48 24.21
CA VAL A 185 -3.68 7.76 25.33
C VAL A 185 -3.10 8.87 26.20
N TYR A 186 -3.92 9.84 26.58
CA TYR A 186 -3.53 10.91 27.50
C TYR A 186 -4.67 11.27 28.45
N HIS A 187 -4.31 11.81 29.61
CA HIS A 187 -5.26 12.24 30.62
C HIS A 187 -5.28 13.77 30.71
N TYR A 188 -6.47 14.34 30.90
CA TYR A 188 -6.66 15.78 31.08
C TYR A 188 -7.77 16.05 32.09
N PHE A 189 -7.71 17.22 32.73
CA PHE A 189 -8.75 17.67 33.64
C PHE A 189 -9.70 18.62 32.92
N MET A 190 -11.00 18.41 33.13
CA MET A 190 -12.07 19.32 32.72
C MET A 190 -13.07 19.39 33.86
N ASP A 191 -13.46 20.59 34.28
CA ASP A 191 -14.40 20.82 35.38
C ASP A 191 -14.07 20.06 36.67
N GLN A 192 -12.76 19.98 36.99
CA GLN A 192 -12.20 19.24 38.14
C GLN A 192 -12.35 17.71 38.07
N GLU A 193 -12.84 17.18 36.96
CA GLU A 193 -12.94 15.75 36.71
C GLU A 193 -11.82 15.28 35.76
N LEU A 194 -11.34 14.05 35.99
CA LEU A 194 -10.31 13.43 35.16
C LEU A 194 -10.97 12.76 33.94
N TYR A 195 -10.47 13.10 32.75
CA TYR A 195 -10.85 12.51 31.48
C TYR A 195 -9.67 11.77 30.86
N THR A 196 -9.99 10.77 30.05
CA THR A 196 -9.04 10.02 29.22
C THR A 196 -9.38 10.27 27.76
N GLY A 197 -8.42 10.70 26.96
CA GLY A 197 -8.59 10.92 25.52
C GLY A 197 -7.51 10.23 24.70
N ILE A 198 -7.58 10.39 23.39
CA ILE A 198 -6.53 9.98 22.45
C ILE A 198 -5.92 11.23 21.84
N ARG A 199 -4.60 11.29 21.73
CA ARG A 199 -3.81 12.33 21.09
C ARG A 199 -2.70 11.68 20.26
N LEU A 200 -2.70 11.93 18.96
CA LEU A 200 -1.68 11.46 18.03
C LEU A 200 -1.03 12.63 17.32
N TYR A 201 0.25 12.47 16.98
CA TYR A 201 1.03 13.47 16.25
C TYR A 201 1.52 12.89 14.93
N GLY A 202 1.27 13.61 13.84
CA GLY A 202 1.80 13.37 12.51
C GLY A 202 2.64 14.55 12.07
N GLU A 203 3.74 14.30 11.38
CA GLU A 203 4.52 15.41 10.82
C GLU A 203 3.82 15.97 9.57
N ALA A 204 3.72 17.29 9.49
CA ALA A 204 3.26 17.98 8.28
C ALA A 204 4.43 18.60 7.49
N ASP A 205 5.68 18.49 7.98
CA ASP A 205 6.85 19.03 7.32
C ASP A 205 8.09 18.12 7.28
N ARG A 206 8.54 17.86 6.05
CA ARG A 206 9.88 18.12 5.49
C ARG A 206 9.68 18.11 3.97
N GLU A 207 10.20 19.12 3.28
CA GLU A 207 10.17 19.32 1.82
C GLU A 207 10.63 18.09 0.98
N TYR A 208 11.19 17.06 1.63
CA TYR A 208 11.70 15.83 1.04
C TYR A 208 10.94 14.54 1.43
N LEU A 209 9.79 14.61 2.10
CA LEU A 209 9.08 13.42 2.55
C LEU A 209 7.69 13.32 1.91
N ASN A 210 7.66 12.89 0.65
CA ASN A 210 6.54 12.14 0.06
C ASN A 210 6.46 10.72 0.66
N GLN A 211 6.61 10.60 1.98
CA GLN A 211 6.56 9.32 2.70
C GLN A 211 5.36 9.36 3.61
N ASP A 212 4.47 8.38 3.44
CA ASP A 212 3.32 8.22 4.31
C ASP A 212 3.81 8.00 5.73
N LYS A 213 3.45 8.93 6.63
CA LYS A 213 3.80 8.82 8.05
C LYS A 213 2.59 8.40 8.83
N THR A 214 2.74 7.29 9.52
CA THR A 214 1.64 6.66 10.19
C THR A 214 1.52 7.13 11.63
N MET A 215 0.36 7.67 11.96
CA MET A 215 -0.12 7.89 13.31
C MET A 215 -0.85 6.63 13.75
N PHE A 216 -0.49 6.08 14.91
CA PHE A 216 -1.13 4.89 15.46
C PHE A 216 -1.51 5.11 16.92
N GLY A 217 -2.78 4.92 17.24
CA GLY A 217 -3.23 4.59 18.60
C GLY A 217 -3.74 3.15 18.60
N SER A 218 -3.17 2.28 19.44
CA SER A 218 -3.48 0.83 19.44
C SER A 218 -4.01 0.36 20.79
N LEU A 219 -5.19 -0.29 20.81
CA LEU A 219 -5.67 -1.01 21.99
C LEU A 219 -5.20 -2.46 21.91
N LYS A 220 -4.08 -2.82 22.55
CA LYS A 220 -3.67 -4.23 22.58
C LYS A 220 -4.36 -4.99 23.71
N SER A 221 -4.77 -6.21 23.39
CA SER A 221 -5.39 -7.15 24.31
C SER A 221 -4.50 -7.54 25.48
N ALA A 222 -4.98 -7.23 26.69
CA ALA A 222 -4.66 -8.05 27.85
C ALA A 222 -5.65 -9.22 27.87
N LEU A 223 -5.14 -10.43 27.70
CA LEU A 223 -5.67 -11.64 28.33
C LEU A 223 -4.47 -12.35 29.01
N PRO A 224 -4.72 -13.04 30.13
CA PRO A 224 -3.69 -13.64 30.99
C PRO A 224 -2.86 -14.74 30.31
#